data_AF-S4PEL4-F1
#
_entry.id   AF-S4PEL4-F1
#
_cell.length_a   1.000
_cell.length_b   1.000
_cell.length_c   1.000
_cell.angle_alpha   90.00
_cell.angle_beta   90.00
_cell.angle_gamma   90.00
#
_symmetry.space_group_name_H-M   'P 1'
#
loop_
_entity.id
_entity.type
_entity.pdbx_description
1 polymer ?
#
loop_
_entity_poly.entity_id
_entity_poly.type
_entity_poly.pdbx_seq_one_letter_code
_entity_poly.pdbx_strand_id
1 'polypeptide(L)'
;MANTFRAVTVSAVNNDGALTSRFNFPTNVNVDYDPQGLSVKVIRADPVLAQEVLEFPVHSQSECSQVAGQSYIFTIDNETLFFKFASDVDCQKFHLLVSKIKAGRSSSVFTVRTEDSSAMQYFQFYGYLSQQQNMMQDYVRTSTYQRAILSNINDFKNKVILDVGAGSGILSFFAAQAGARKVYAVEASNMA
;
A
#
# COMPACT_ATOMS: atom_id res chain seq x y z
N MET A 1 1.62 8.98 0.54
CA MET A 1 2.23 10.11 -0.18
C MET A 1 1.83 9.89 -1.63
N ALA A 2 0.97 10.75 -2.19
CA ALA A 2 0.45 10.56 -3.54
C ALA A 2 1.59 10.66 -4.57
N ASN A 3 1.65 9.75 -5.54
CA ASN A 3 2.59 9.88 -6.65
C ASN A 3 2.01 10.86 -7.67
N THR A 4 2.57 12.07 -7.75
CA THR A 4 2.11 13.11 -8.68
C THR A 4 2.99 13.15 -9.92
N PHE A 5 2.37 12.99 -11.08
CA PHE A 5 2.96 13.12 -12.41
C PHE A 5 2.46 14.41 -13.05
N ARG A 6 3.38 15.30 -13.45
CA ARG A 6 3.01 16.63 -13.97
C ARG A 6 2.92 16.65 -15.49
N ALA A 7 2.14 17.57 -16.02
CA ALA A 7 2.01 17.84 -17.45
C ALA A 7 1.71 16.58 -18.28
N VAL A 8 0.76 15.77 -17.79
CA VAL A 8 0.24 14.61 -18.50
C VAL A 8 -0.81 15.10 -19.48
N THR A 9 -0.74 14.63 -20.74
CA THR A 9 -1.77 14.86 -21.74
C THR A 9 -2.71 13.65 -21.76
N VAL A 10 -4.02 13.89 -21.68
CA VAL A 10 -5.04 12.84 -21.73
C VAL A 10 -5.89 13.02 -22.98
N SER A 11 -5.94 11.98 -23.81
CA SER A 11 -6.73 11.94 -25.03
C SER A 11 -7.68 10.75 -24.99
N ALA A 12 -8.87 10.89 -25.58
CA ALA A 12 -9.71 9.75 -25.93
C ALA A 12 -9.22 9.13 -27.25
N VAL A 13 -9.29 7.81 -27.36
CA VAL A 13 -9.00 7.05 -28.58
C VAL A 13 -10.33 6.71 -29.25
N ASN A 14 -10.54 7.20 -30.46
CA ASN A 14 -11.73 6.93 -31.26
C ASN A 14 -11.65 5.55 -31.92
N ASN A 15 -12.78 5.04 -32.42
CA ASN A 15 -12.86 3.72 -33.08
C ASN A 15 -11.99 3.60 -34.34
N ASP A 16 -11.64 4.72 -34.97
CA ASP A 16 -10.71 4.80 -36.11
C ASP A 16 -9.23 4.85 -35.67
N GLY A 17 -8.96 4.82 -34.36
CA GLY A 17 -7.64 4.93 -33.77
C GLY A 17 -7.13 6.38 -33.62
N ALA A 18 -7.92 7.39 -34.01
CA ALA A 18 -7.53 8.78 -33.86
C ALA A 18 -7.58 9.24 -32.40
N LEU A 19 -6.65 10.12 -32.02
CA LEU A 19 -6.59 10.70 -30.68
C LEU A 19 -7.27 12.07 -30.66
N THR A 20 -8.23 12.25 -29.78
CA THR A 20 -8.85 13.57 -29.51
C THR A 20 -8.57 13.99 -28.08
N SER A 21 -8.09 15.22 -27.88
CA SER A 21 -7.78 15.73 -26.53
C SER A 21 -9.03 15.68 -25.66
N ARG A 22 -8.95 14.99 -24.52
CA ARG A 22 -10.09 14.86 -23.60
C ARG A 22 -10.31 16.16 -22.82
N PHE A 23 -9.21 16.83 -22.48
CA PHE A 23 -9.23 18.11 -21.77
C PHE A 23 -8.55 19.19 -22.61
N ASN A 24 -9.06 20.41 -22.52
CA ASN A 24 -8.51 21.59 -23.22
C ASN A 24 -7.60 22.44 -22.32
N PHE A 25 -7.16 21.89 -21.18
CA PHE A 25 -6.27 22.51 -20.21
C PHE A 25 -5.17 21.53 -19.78
N PRO A 26 -4.01 22.02 -19.28
CA PRO A 26 -2.96 21.15 -18.78
C PRO A 26 -3.42 20.34 -17.56
N THR A 27 -3.02 19.07 -17.50
CA THR A 27 -3.38 18.17 -16.40
C THR A 27 -2.18 17.55 -15.70
N ASN A 28 -2.36 17.25 -14.42
CA ASN A 28 -1.47 16.40 -13.62
C ASN A 28 -2.21 15.11 -13.28
N VAL A 29 -1.48 14.03 -13.04
CA VAL A 29 -2.04 12.76 -12.59
C VAL A 29 -1.54 12.46 -11.19
N ASN A 30 -2.46 12.30 -10.25
CA ASN A 30 -2.17 11.78 -8.93
C ASN A 30 -2.55 10.31 -8.86
N VAL A 31 -1.67 9.51 -8.28
CA VAL A 31 -1.92 8.10 -8.03
C VAL A 31 -1.90 7.85 -6.53
N ASP A 32 -3.04 7.45 -6.02
CA ASP A 32 -3.26 7.02 -4.64
C ASP A 32 -3.42 5.50 -4.60
N TYR A 33 -3.12 4.90 -3.45
CA TYR A 33 -3.39 3.49 -3.22
C TYR A 33 -4.77 3.31 -2.61
N ASP A 34 -5.55 2.40 -3.18
CA ASP A 34 -6.86 1.98 -2.70
C ASP A 34 -6.73 0.54 -2.17
N PRO A 35 -7.44 0.13 -1.11
CA PRO A 35 -7.57 -1.29 -0.73
C PRO A 35 -7.76 -2.28 -1.89
N GLN A 36 -8.40 -1.87 -2.99
CA GLN A 36 -8.68 -2.69 -4.16
C GLN A 36 -7.67 -2.50 -5.31
N GLY A 37 -6.68 -1.60 -5.20
CA GLY A 37 -5.70 -1.33 -6.25
C GLY A 37 -5.06 0.06 -6.17
N LEU A 38 -5.11 0.81 -7.27
CA LEU A 38 -4.74 2.22 -7.35
C LEU A 38 -5.98 3.05 -7.68
N SER A 39 -6.08 4.25 -7.13
CA SER A 39 -6.95 5.30 -7.65
C SER A 39 -6.09 6.25 -8.48
N VAL A 40 -6.43 6.38 -9.77
CA VAL A 40 -5.78 7.30 -10.71
C VAL A 40 -6.68 8.52 -10.88
N LYS A 41 -6.16 9.68 -10.50
CA LYS A 41 -6.86 10.97 -10.50
C LYS A 41 -6.22 11.94 -11.46
N VAL A 42 -6.98 12.44 -12.42
CA VAL A 42 -6.56 13.53 -13.31
C VAL A 42 -7.02 14.84 -12.69
N ILE A 43 -6.08 15.76 -12.51
CA ILE A 43 -6.30 17.05 -11.85
C ILE A 43 -5.89 18.14 -12.82
N ARG A 44 -6.70 19.21 -12.90
CA ARG A 44 -6.31 20.42 -13.62
C ARG A 44 -5.03 21.00 -13.00
N ALA A 45 -4.02 21.28 -13.83
CA ALA A 45 -2.71 21.71 -13.35
C ALA A 45 -2.64 23.18 -12.89
N ASP A 46 -3.72 23.94 -13.06
CA ASP A 46 -3.84 25.32 -12.61
C ASP A 46 -3.84 25.38 -11.07
N PRO A 47 -2.88 26.07 -10.41
CA PRO A 47 -2.79 26.14 -8.96
C PRO A 47 -3.99 26.81 -8.28
N VAL A 48 -4.68 27.71 -8.98
CA VAL A 48 -5.83 28.47 -8.46
C VAL A 48 -7.13 27.72 -8.69
N LEU A 49 -7.22 26.98 -9.79
CA LEU A 49 -8.39 26.19 -10.21
C LEU A 49 -8.12 24.68 -10.12
N ALA A 50 -7.29 24.26 -9.18
CA ALA A 50 -6.93 22.85 -9.01
C ALA A 50 -8.18 22.04 -8.65
N GLN A 51 -8.68 21.29 -9.63
CA GLN A 51 -9.88 20.48 -9.51
C GLN A 51 -9.63 19.11 -10.11
N GLU A 52 -10.10 18.07 -9.43
CA GLU A 52 -10.15 16.72 -9.99
C GLU A 52 -11.21 16.65 -11.09
N VAL A 53 -10.82 16.19 -12.26
CA VAL A 53 -11.67 16.14 -13.46
C VAL A 53 -11.98 14.72 -13.91
N LEU A 54 -11.25 13.73 -13.41
CA LEU A 54 -11.47 12.31 -13.65
C LEU A 54 -10.82 11.51 -12.53
N GLU A 55 -11.52 10.53 -11.97
CA GLU A 55 -10.98 9.52 -11.07
C GLU A 55 -11.44 8.15 -11.56
N PHE A 56 -10.54 7.18 -11.59
CA PHE A 56 -10.88 5.79 -11.88
C PHE A 56 -9.95 4.81 -11.14
N PRO A 57 -10.47 3.64 -10.75
CA PRO A 57 -9.66 2.60 -10.14
C PRO A 57 -8.85 1.82 -11.19
N VAL A 58 -7.66 1.38 -10.80
CA VAL A 58 -6.84 0.42 -11.53
C VAL A 58 -6.58 -0.78 -10.62
N HIS A 59 -7.10 -1.94 -11.03
CA HIS A 59 -6.98 -3.23 -10.35
C HIS A 59 -6.29 -4.26 -11.25
N SER A 60 -6.11 -5.49 -10.75
CA SER A 60 -5.37 -6.53 -11.47
C SER A 60 -5.96 -6.89 -12.84
N GLN A 61 -7.29 -6.84 -12.94
CA GLN A 61 -8.04 -7.10 -14.17
C GLN A 61 -8.24 -5.86 -15.07
N SER A 62 -7.75 -4.67 -14.69
CA SER A 62 -7.97 -3.47 -15.50
C SER A 62 -7.24 -3.57 -16.84
N GLU A 63 -7.98 -3.30 -17.91
CA GLU A 63 -7.49 -3.29 -19.27
C GLU A 63 -6.65 -2.04 -19.50
N CYS A 64 -5.34 -2.21 -19.44
CA CYS A 64 -4.39 -1.13 -19.61
C CYS A 64 -3.00 -1.67 -19.97
N SER A 65 -2.22 -0.88 -20.70
CA SER A 65 -0.87 -1.24 -21.13
C SER A 65 -0.01 0.00 -21.38
N GLN A 66 1.30 -0.18 -21.29
CA GLN A 66 2.24 0.84 -21.77
C GLN A 66 2.26 0.87 -23.30
N VAL A 67 2.29 2.07 -23.87
CA VAL A 67 2.43 2.30 -25.31
C VAL A 67 3.67 3.16 -25.54
N ALA A 68 4.68 2.60 -26.22
CA ALA A 68 5.99 3.21 -26.38
C ALA A 68 6.66 3.61 -25.04
N GLY A 69 7.70 4.45 -25.08
CA GLY A 69 8.46 4.84 -23.87
C GLY A 69 7.73 5.82 -22.94
N GLN A 70 6.77 6.60 -23.46
CA GLN A 70 6.25 7.79 -22.80
C GLN A 70 4.73 7.79 -22.60
N SER A 71 4.03 6.71 -22.96
CA SER A 71 2.56 6.71 -22.93
C SER A 71 1.97 5.44 -22.33
N TYR A 72 0.71 5.56 -21.92
CA TYR A 72 -0.08 4.48 -21.34
C TYR A 72 -1.49 4.54 -21.90
N ILE A 73 -2.11 3.38 -22.10
CA ILE A 73 -3.49 3.28 -22.56
C ILE A 73 -4.33 2.58 -21.50
N PHE A 74 -5.56 3.05 -21.32
CA PHE A 74 -6.56 2.52 -20.39
C PHE A 74 -7.87 2.33 -21.11
N THR A 75 -8.60 1.27 -20.81
CA THR A 75 -10.02 1.12 -21.16
C THR A 75 -10.84 1.19 -19.88
N ILE A 76 -11.69 2.21 -19.77
CA ILE A 76 -12.50 2.51 -18.58
C ILE A 76 -13.93 2.80 -19.05
N ASP A 77 -14.93 2.09 -18.53
CA ASP A 77 -16.35 2.33 -18.81
C ASP A 77 -16.69 2.54 -20.30
N ASN A 78 -16.11 1.70 -21.18
CA ASN A 78 -16.22 1.74 -22.64
C ASN A 78 -15.53 2.93 -23.35
N GLU A 79 -14.75 3.73 -22.64
CA GLU A 79 -13.88 4.75 -23.21
C GLU A 79 -12.42 4.28 -23.16
N THR A 80 -11.70 4.43 -24.27
CA THR A 80 -10.25 4.19 -24.29
C THR A 80 -9.53 5.52 -24.14
N LEU A 81 -8.70 5.63 -23.10
CA LEU A 81 -7.89 6.81 -22.81
C LEU A 81 -6.43 6.57 -23.06
N PHE A 82 -5.80 7.56 -23.67
CA PHE A 82 -4.37 7.61 -23.94
C PHE A 82 -3.72 8.71 -23.10
N PHE A 83 -2.80 8.29 -22.23
CA PHE A 83 -2.05 9.15 -21.34
C PHE A 83 -0.64 9.30 -21.89
N LYS A 84 -0.21 10.52 -22.20
CA LYS A 84 1.17 10.85 -22.58
C LYS A 84 1.83 11.61 -21.44
N PHE A 85 2.90 11.04 -20.88
CA PHE A 85 3.66 11.63 -19.77
C PHE A 85 4.64 12.68 -20.28
N ALA A 86 5.09 13.57 -19.38
CA ALA A 86 6.09 14.59 -19.72
C ALA A 86 7.48 14.00 -20.02
N SER A 87 7.81 12.83 -19.46
CA SER A 87 9.10 12.16 -19.64
C SER A 87 8.98 10.63 -19.62
N ASP A 88 9.94 9.94 -20.23
CA ASP A 88 10.03 8.47 -20.17
C ASP A 88 10.24 7.97 -18.74
N VAL A 89 10.97 8.73 -17.93
CA VAL A 89 11.20 8.42 -16.50
C VAL A 89 9.89 8.42 -15.72
N ASP A 90 9.02 9.39 -15.97
CA ASP A 90 7.71 9.46 -15.33
C ASP A 90 6.79 8.32 -15.78
N CYS A 91 6.80 8.01 -17.09
CA CYS A 91 6.06 6.87 -17.62
C CYS A 91 6.55 5.54 -17.02
N GLN A 92 7.86 5.35 -16.85
CA GLN A 92 8.43 4.17 -16.21
C GLN A 92 8.02 4.05 -14.74
N LYS A 93 8.10 5.14 -13.97
CA LYS A 93 7.63 5.17 -12.57
C LYS A 93 6.16 4.80 -12.48
N PHE A 94 5.33 5.37 -13.34
CA PHE A 94 3.91 5.05 -13.42
C PHE A 94 3.66 3.58 -13.80
N HIS A 95 4.38 3.07 -14.79
CA HIS A 95 4.32 1.66 -15.20
C HIS A 95 4.67 0.71 -14.04
N LEU A 96 5.66 1.04 -13.21
CA LEU A 96 6.01 0.25 -12.02
C LEU A 96 4.88 0.21 -10.99
N LEU A 97 4.11 1.30 -10.83
CA LEU A 97 2.95 1.30 -9.94
C LEU A 97 1.86 0.36 -10.48
N VAL A 98 1.50 0.49 -11.76
CA VAL A 98 0.47 -0.33 -12.39
C VAL A 98 0.86 -1.80 -12.44
N SER A 99 2.12 -2.12 -12.78
CA SER A 99 2.59 -3.51 -12.88
C SER A 99 2.58 -4.24 -11.53
N LYS A 100 2.87 -3.55 -10.43
CA LYS A 100 2.75 -4.11 -9.06
C LYS A 100 1.33 -4.61 -8.78
N ILE A 101 0.32 -3.81 -9.12
CA ILE A 101 -1.10 -4.19 -8.95
C ILE A 101 -1.51 -5.30 -9.92
N LYS A 102 -1.11 -5.20 -11.20
CA LYS A 102 -1.42 -6.23 -12.21
C LYS A 102 -0.80 -7.59 -11.90
N ALA A 103 0.34 -7.62 -11.21
CA ALA A 103 0.95 -8.84 -10.70
C ALA A 103 0.21 -9.45 -9.48
N GLY A 104 -0.92 -8.90 -9.06
CA GLY A 104 -1.70 -9.39 -7.92
C GLY A 104 -1.03 -9.10 -6.57
N ARG A 105 0.03 -8.30 -6.53
CA ARG A 105 0.61 -7.81 -5.29
C ARG A 105 -0.24 -6.65 -4.81
N SER A 106 -1.29 -6.95 -4.03
CA SER A 106 -2.05 -5.92 -3.32
C SER A 106 -1.06 -5.08 -2.52
N SER A 107 -0.95 -3.80 -2.85
CA SER A 107 -0.06 -2.89 -2.15
C SER A 107 -0.64 -2.62 -0.76
N SER A 108 -0.16 -3.35 0.24
CA SER A 108 -0.50 -3.05 1.63
C SER A 108 -0.02 -1.65 2.00
N VAL A 109 -0.67 -0.99 2.96
CA VAL A 109 -0.20 0.31 3.49
C VAL A 109 1.26 0.25 3.94
N PHE A 110 1.72 -0.92 4.40
CA PHE A 110 3.12 -1.17 4.74
C PHE A 110 4.04 -1.05 3.50
N THR A 111 3.73 -1.74 2.41
CA THR A 111 4.50 -1.70 1.15
C THR A 111 4.56 -0.29 0.54
N VAL A 112 3.55 0.55 0.77
CA VAL A 112 3.55 1.95 0.30
C VAL A 112 4.55 2.80 1.07
N ARG A 113 4.73 2.55 2.36
CA ARG A 113 5.51 3.40 3.27
C ARG A 113 6.92 2.89 3.50
N THR A 114 7.22 1.67 3.10
CA THR A 114 8.48 1.01 3.41
C THR A 114 9.09 0.43 2.14
N GLU A 115 10.36 0.74 1.91
CA GLU A 115 11.12 0.15 0.82
C GLU A 115 11.26 -1.36 1.02
N ASP A 116 11.10 -2.13 -0.06
CA ASP A 116 11.11 -3.60 0.00
C ASP A 116 12.42 -4.14 0.61
N SER A 117 13.57 -3.55 0.27
CA SER A 117 14.88 -3.91 0.84
C SER A 117 14.95 -3.67 2.35
N SER A 118 14.48 -2.52 2.81
CA SER A 118 14.43 -2.18 4.25
C SER A 118 13.49 -3.10 5.01
N ALA A 119 12.30 -3.41 4.45
CA ALA A 119 11.35 -4.34 5.04
C ALA A 119 11.95 -5.75 5.18
N MET A 120 12.61 -6.25 4.13
CA MET A 120 13.26 -7.56 4.16
C MET A 120 14.34 -7.64 5.25
N GLN A 121 15.22 -6.64 5.32
CA GLN A 121 16.27 -6.60 6.34
C GLN A 121 15.68 -6.53 7.76
N TYR A 122 14.62 -5.73 7.94
CA TYR A 122 13.92 -5.60 9.22
C TYR A 122 13.32 -6.94 9.67
N PHE A 123 12.54 -7.62 8.82
CA PHE A 123 11.93 -8.89 9.19
C PHE A 123 12.95 -10.01 9.36
N GLN A 124 14.04 -10.02 8.58
CA GLN A 124 15.15 -10.94 8.81
C GLN A 124 15.77 -10.75 10.19
N PHE A 125 15.99 -9.50 10.62
CA PHE A 125 16.55 -9.20 11.94
C PHE A 125 15.66 -9.77 13.06
N TYR A 126 14.35 -9.53 13.03
CA TYR A 126 13.43 -10.05 14.04
C TYR A 126 13.12 -11.54 13.92
N GLY A 127 13.46 -12.17 12.80
CA GLY A 127 13.40 -13.62 12.60
C GLY A 127 14.50 -14.41 13.31
N TYR A 128 15.49 -13.76 13.94
CA TYR A 128 16.53 -14.45 14.71
C TYR A 128 16.12 -14.64 16.17
N LEU A 129 16.25 -15.88 16.68
CA LEU A 129 15.97 -16.22 18.08
C LEU A 129 16.81 -15.40 19.07
N SER A 130 18.06 -15.08 18.72
CA SER A 130 18.92 -14.24 19.54
C SER A 130 18.35 -12.83 19.74
N GLN A 131 17.69 -12.26 18.72
CA GLN A 131 17.07 -10.93 18.83
C GLN A 131 15.79 -10.97 19.65
N GLN A 132 14.98 -12.02 19.51
CA GLN A 132 13.83 -12.24 20.40
C GLN A 132 14.27 -12.43 21.85
N GLN A 133 15.34 -13.20 22.08
CA GLN A 133 15.91 -13.41 23.40
C GLN A 133 16.43 -12.10 24.00
N ASN A 134 17.14 -11.27 23.24
CA ASN A 134 17.59 -9.95 23.69
C ASN A 134 16.43 -9.11 24.22
N MET A 135 15.31 -9.08 23.50
CA MET A 135 14.11 -8.39 23.96
C MET A 135 13.51 -9.05 25.21
N MET A 136 13.38 -10.38 25.25
CA MET A 136 12.78 -11.08 26.39
C MET A 136 13.60 -10.95 27.68
N GLN A 137 14.93 -10.93 27.58
CA GLN A 137 15.86 -10.78 28.71
C GLN A 137 15.94 -9.36 29.25
N ASP A 138 15.43 -8.36 28.52
CA ASP A 138 15.12 -7.07 29.12
C ASP A 138 13.99 -7.23 30.14
N TYR A 139 14.41 -7.40 31.40
CA TYR A 139 13.51 -7.64 32.51
C TYR A 139 12.54 -6.47 32.73
N VAL A 140 13.01 -5.22 32.62
CA VAL A 140 12.16 -4.05 32.84
C VAL A 140 11.05 -4.03 31.80
N ARG A 141 11.38 -4.24 30.53
CA ARG A 141 10.41 -4.31 29.44
C ARG A 141 9.42 -5.46 29.64
N THR A 142 9.91 -6.70 29.74
CA THR A 142 9.06 -7.90 29.77
C THR A 142 8.17 -7.96 31.01
N SER A 143 8.73 -7.65 32.19
CA SER A 143 7.96 -7.68 33.45
C SER A 143 6.92 -6.56 33.52
N THR A 144 7.19 -5.39 32.94
CA THR A 144 6.22 -4.29 32.89
C THR A 144 5.01 -4.66 32.05
N TYR A 145 5.21 -5.25 30.85
CA TYR A 145 4.09 -5.76 30.04
C TYR A 145 3.29 -6.84 30.77
N GLN A 146 3.98 -7.82 31.37
CA GLN A 146 3.32 -8.87 32.12
C GLN A 146 2.47 -8.31 33.26
N ARG A 147 3.03 -7.38 34.05
CA ARG A 147 2.30 -6.74 35.14
C ARG A 147 1.11 -5.94 34.63
N ALA A 148 1.28 -5.14 33.58
CA ALA A 148 0.18 -4.36 33.01
C ALA A 148 -0.99 -5.25 32.58
N ILE A 149 -0.72 -6.40 31.97
CA ILE A 149 -1.74 -7.36 31.54
C ILE A 149 -2.39 -8.05 32.77
N LEU A 150 -1.58 -8.62 33.66
CA LEU A 150 -2.07 -9.40 34.80
C LEU A 150 -2.68 -8.54 35.92
N SER A 151 -2.39 -7.24 35.97
CA SER A 151 -3.05 -6.31 36.89
C SER A 151 -4.43 -5.84 36.36
N ASN A 152 -4.72 -6.05 35.09
CA ASN A 152 -5.97 -5.61 34.44
C ASN A 152 -6.77 -6.80 33.87
N ILE A 153 -6.88 -7.89 34.63
CA ILE A 153 -7.50 -9.16 34.19
C ILE A 153 -8.88 -8.97 33.55
N ASN A 154 -9.68 -8.02 34.03
CA ASN A 154 -11.03 -7.77 33.49
C ASN A 154 -11.03 -7.34 32.02
N ASP A 155 -9.94 -6.73 31.55
CA ASP A 155 -9.76 -6.29 30.16
C ASP A 155 -9.37 -7.44 29.22
N PHE A 156 -8.92 -8.57 29.78
CA PHE A 156 -8.47 -9.74 29.02
C PHE A 156 -9.42 -10.93 29.17
N LYS A 157 -9.96 -11.16 30.36
CA LYS A 157 -10.75 -12.35 30.68
C LYS A 157 -11.96 -12.49 29.75
N ASN A 158 -12.05 -13.65 29.11
CA ASN A 158 -13.06 -14.02 28.12
C ASN A 158 -13.12 -13.10 26.88
N LYS A 159 -12.10 -12.27 26.63
CA LYS A 159 -12.02 -11.38 25.46
C LYS A 159 -11.27 -12.04 24.29
N VAL A 160 -11.45 -11.45 23.11
CA VAL A 160 -10.67 -11.78 21.92
C VAL A 160 -9.57 -10.73 21.78
N ILE A 161 -8.32 -11.17 21.71
CA ILE A 161 -7.14 -10.32 21.69
C ILE A 161 -6.41 -10.47 20.35
N LEU A 162 -5.84 -9.38 19.85
CA LEU A 162 -4.94 -9.35 18.71
C LEU A 162 -3.57 -8.86 19.19
N ASP A 163 -2.54 -9.70 19.05
CA ASP A 163 -1.15 -9.38 19.35
C ASP A 163 -0.43 -9.07 18.04
N VAL A 164 0.01 -7.82 17.86
CA VAL A 164 0.54 -7.30 16.59
C VAL A 164 2.07 -7.21 16.68
N GLY A 165 2.78 -7.95 15.85
CA GLY A 165 4.23 -8.12 15.97
C GLY A 165 4.56 -9.06 17.13
N ALA A 166 3.90 -10.22 17.15
CA ALA A 166 3.91 -11.12 18.30
C ALA A 166 5.29 -11.70 18.63
N GLY A 167 6.21 -11.74 17.66
CA GLY A 167 7.57 -12.29 17.84
C GLY A 167 7.53 -13.70 18.40
N SER A 168 8.14 -13.90 19.58
CA SER A 168 8.09 -15.17 20.31
C SER A 168 6.72 -15.54 20.89
N GLY A 169 5.73 -14.66 20.81
CA GLY A 169 4.39 -14.84 21.38
C GLY A 169 4.31 -14.56 22.88
N ILE A 170 5.36 -14.00 23.50
CA ILE A 170 5.41 -13.81 24.96
C ILE A 170 4.24 -12.98 25.50
N LEU A 171 3.81 -11.95 24.78
CA LEU A 171 2.66 -11.12 25.19
C LEU A 171 1.34 -11.87 25.01
N SER A 172 1.20 -12.65 23.93
CA SER A 172 0.09 -13.58 23.74
C SER A 172 -0.06 -14.56 24.91
N PHE A 173 1.05 -15.09 25.45
CA PHE A 173 1.01 -15.95 26.64
C PHE A 173 0.53 -15.20 27.88
N PHE A 174 0.96 -13.95 28.10
CA PHE A 174 0.45 -13.14 29.21
C PHE A 174 -1.05 -12.85 29.07
N ALA A 175 -1.54 -12.56 27.86
CA ALA A 175 -2.96 -12.39 27.61
C ALA A 175 -3.76 -13.69 27.89
N ALA A 176 -3.21 -14.84 27.49
CA ALA A 176 -3.79 -16.14 27.80
C ALA A 176 -3.82 -16.41 29.32
N GLN A 177 -2.74 -16.08 30.05
CA GLN A 177 -2.68 -16.17 31.51
C GLN A 177 -3.71 -15.26 32.20
N ALA A 178 -3.99 -14.08 31.64
CA ALA A 178 -5.06 -13.19 32.09
C ALA A 178 -6.48 -13.69 31.73
N GLY A 179 -6.60 -14.85 31.08
CA GLY A 179 -7.88 -15.50 30.79
C GLY A 179 -8.51 -15.10 29.45
N ALA A 180 -7.74 -14.61 28.48
CA ALA A 180 -8.24 -14.35 27.13
C ALA A 180 -8.94 -15.60 26.54
N ARG A 181 -10.11 -15.40 25.91
CA ARG A 181 -10.86 -16.47 25.24
C ARG A 181 -10.16 -16.96 23.99
N LYS A 182 -9.57 -16.02 23.23
CA LYS A 182 -8.82 -16.31 22.01
C LYS A 182 -7.80 -15.19 21.79
N VAL A 183 -6.60 -15.56 21.38
CA VAL A 183 -5.55 -14.62 20.98
C VAL A 183 -5.18 -14.91 19.53
N TYR A 184 -5.25 -13.89 18.67
CA TYR A 184 -4.68 -13.90 17.32
C TYR A 184 -3.31 -13.26 17.39
N ALA A 185 -2.25 -14.05 17.18
CA ALA A 185 -0.88 -13.55 17.16
C ALA A 185 -0.45 -13.36 15.71
N VAL A 186 -0.13 -12.12 15.32
CA VAL A 186 0.30 -11.77 13.96
C VAL A 186 1.78 -11.45 14.00
N GLU A 187 2.57 -12.19 13.24
CA GLU A 187 4.01 -12.00 13.05
C GLU A 187 4.33 -12.04 11.56
N ALA A 188 5.18 -11.11 11.10
CA ALA A 188 5.52 -10.97 9.69
C ALA A 188 6.91 -11.53 9.36
N SER A 189 7.78 -11.66 10.36
CA SER A 189 9.05 -12.36 10.24
C SER A 189 8.88 -13.88 10.29
N ASN A 190 9.92 -14.63 9.91
CA ASN A 190 9.95 -16.09 9.99
C ASN A 190 10.11 -16.64 11.43
N MET A 191 9.84 -15.83 12.46
CA MET A 191 9.88 -16.28 13.85
C MET A 191 8.73 -17.26 14.18
N ALA A 192 7.58 -17.08 13.54
CA ALA A 192 6.36 -17.86 13.75
C ALA A 192 5.64 -18.13 12.42
#